data_AF-A0A1Y4A235-F1
#
_entry.id   AF-A0A1Y4A235-F1
#
_cell.length_a   1.000
_cell.length_b   1.000
_cell.length_c   1.000
_cell.angle_alpha   90.00
_cell.angle_beta   90.00
_cell.angle_gamma   90.00
#
_symmetry.space_group_name_H-M   'P 1'
#
loop_
_entity.id
_entity.type
_entity.pdbx_description
1 polymer ?
#
loop_
_entity_poly.entity_id
_entity_poly.type
_entity_poly.pdbx_seq_one_letter_code
_entity_poly.pdbx_strand_id
1 'polypeptide(L)'
;MHITEHILTNSDCYKAGRTIKPKGIMVHSTGVAQPDVNVFLKAWDKPGVNACVHAIVHRGGVTETLPWNWRGWHAGGAANNTHISFEILEPAGHTYKGGAMIGYDPVKNKAYFQQVYDTAVELCAYLCEKYGLDPERDIIDHAEGCKLGLASNHSDVGQWFPKHGKSMDTLRADVKARLKGGEPEMTQEQFDDAFAVHEKGISDRAVSEWAREAWNKAKDAGVFDGTAPGAPLTREQAALILERLGLLGK
;
A
#
# COMPACT_ATOMS: atom_id res chain seq x y z
N MET A 1 -4.94 0.22 -0.19
CA MET A 1 -5.39 -1.19 -0.21
C MET A 1 -6.11 -1.49 1.09
N HIS A 2 -7.23 -2.23 1.02
CA HIS A 2 -7.91 -2.80 2.19
C HIS A 2 -7.72 -4.31 2.20
N ILE A 3 -7.34 -4.88 3.35
CA ILE A 3 -7.22 -6.33 3.56
C ILE A 3 -8.38 -6.76 4.46
N THR A 4 -9.23 -7.67 3.96
CA THR A 4 -10.28 -8.33 4.74
C THR A 4 -9.81 -9.72 5.11
N GLU A 5 -9.87 -10.08 6.39
CA GLU A 5 -9.54 -11.42 6.84
C GLU A 5 -10.71 -12.40 6.60
N HIS A 6 -10.42 -13.54 5.97
CA HIS A 6 -11.31 -14.68 5.81
C HIS A 6 -10.49 -15.98 5.78
N ILE A 7 -9.93 -16.36 6.93
CA ILE A 7 -9.07 -17.54 7.03
C ILE A 7 -9.85 -18.82 6.73
N LEU A 8 -9.31 -19.65 5.84
CA LEU A 8 -9.92 -20.92 5.39
C LEU A 8 -9.72 -22.03 6.42
N THR A 9 -10.37 -21.88 7.58
CA THR A 9 -10.17 -22.75 8.76
C THR A 9 -10.64 -24.19 8.57
N ASN A 10 -11.46 -24.47 7.57
CA ASN A 10 -11.92 -25.81 7.23
C ASN A 10 -10.99 -26.56 6.28
N SER A 11 -10.06 -25.86 5.62
CA SER A 11 -9.07 -26.47 4.73
C SER A 11 -8.06 -27.35 5.48
N ASP A 12 -7.59 -28.41 4.83
CA ASP A 12 -6.56 -29.29 5.41
C ASP A 12 -5.21 -28.57 5.53
N CYS A 13 -4.93 -27.62 4.63
CA CYS A 13 -3.72 -26.80 4.68
C CYS A 13 -3.64 -25.94 5.95
N TYR A 14 -4.73 -25.24 6.30
CA TYR A 14 -4.79 -24.49 7.54
C TYR A 14 -4.63 -25.40 8.77
N LYS A 15 -5.38 -26.50 8.79
CA LYS A 15 -5.39 -27.48 9.90
C LYS A 15 -4.05 -28.18 10.10
N ALA A 16 -3.25 -28.33 9.06
CA ALA A 16 -1.90 -28.88 9.17
C ALA A 16 -0.99 -28.03 10.08
N GLY A 17 -1.30 -26.74 10.28
CA GLY A 17 -0.65 -25.88 11.27
C GLY A 17 0.84 -25.64 11.04
N ARG A 18 1.35 -25.94 9.84
CA ARG A 18 2.76 -25.77 9.51
C ARG A 18 3.05 -24.31 9.24
N THR A 19 4.17 -23.81 9.74
CA THR A 19 4.60 -22.42 9.58
C THR A 19 5.83 -22.30 8.68
N ILE A 20 6.07 -21.07 8.20
CA ILE A 20 7.23 -20.67 7.42
C ILE A 20 7.81 -19.38 8.00
N LYS A 21 9.08 -19.12 7.69
CA LYS A 21 9.65 -17.78 7.74
C LYS A 21 9.64 -17.25 6.29
N PRO A 22 8.78 -16.27 5.95
CA PRO A 22 8.73 -15.73 4.60
C PRO A 22 10.10 -15.25 4.12
N LYS A 23 10.45 -15.64 2.90
CA LYS A 23 11.67 -15.27 2.18
C LYS A 23 11.38 -14.73 0.77
N GLY A 24 10.11 -14.73 0.38
CA GLY A 24 9.69 -14.23 -0.92
C GLY A 24 8.18 -14.22 -1.06
N ILE A 25 7.73 -13.71 -2.21
CA ILE A 25 6.34 -13.60 -2.62
C ILE A 25 6.19 -14.34 -3.94
N MET A 26 5.15 -15.18 -4.06
CA MET A 26 4.77 -15.85 -5.29
C MET A 26 3.46 -15.26 -5.81
N VAL A 27 3.52 -14.64 -6.98
CA VAL A 27 2.40 -13.98 -7.64
C VAL A 27 1.72 -14.97 -8.57
N HIS A 28 0.42 -15.17 -8.37
CA HIS A 28 -0.41 -16.03 -9.20
C HIS A 28 -1.54 -15.24 -9.86
N SER A 29 -2.13 -15.82 -10.90
CA SER A 29 -3.49 -15.48 -11.32
C SER A 29 -4.28 -16.76 -11.51
N THR A 30 -5.60 -16.68 -11.29
CA THR A 30 -6.41 -17.88 -11.05
C THR A 30 -6.55 -18.81 -12.25
N GLY A 31 -6.15 -18.39 -13.45
CA GLY A 31 -6.25 -19.22 -14.66
C GLY A 31 -7.70 -19.59 -15.01
N VAL A 32 -8.67 -18.80 -14.54
CA VAL A 32 -10.10 -19.00 -14.80
C VAL A 32 -10.83 -17.66 -14.75
N ALA A 33 -11.79 -17.48 -15.66
CA ALA A 33 -12.61 -16.28 -15.79
C ALA A 33 -13.66 -16.16 -14.65
N GLN A 34 -13.18 -15.98 -13.43
CA GLN A 34 -14.00 -15.91 -12.22
C GLN A 34 -13.55 -14.72 -11.35
N PRO A 35 -14.27 -13.58 -11.43
CA PRO A 35 -13.91 -12.38 -10.66
C PRO A 35 -14.51 -12.35 -9.24
N ASP A 36 -15.36 -13.30 -8.85
CA ASP A 36 -15.99 -13.33 -7.53
C ASP A 36 -15.19 -14.17 -6.54
N VAL A 37 -14.62 -13.49 -5.54
CA VAL A 37 -13.83 -14.11 -4.46
C VAL A 37 -14.63 -15.17 -3.70
N ASN A 38 -15.94 -15.00 -3.54
CA ASN A 38 -16.76 -15.94 -2.76
C ASN A 38 -16.81 -17.34 -3.38
N VAL A 39 -16.63 -17.44 -4.70
CA VAL A 39 -16.54 -18.74 -5.39
C VAL A 39 -15.31 -19.52 -4.91
N PHE A 40 -14.18 -18.84 -4.75
CA PHE A 40 -12.94 -19.45 -4.26
C PHE A 40 -13.00 -19.74 -2.77
N LEU A 41 -13.50 -18.81 -1.95
CA LEU A 41 -13.65 -19.03 -0.50
C LEU A 41 -14.49 -20.29 -0.24
N LYS A 42 -15.64 -20.43 -0.90
CA LYS A 42 -16.49 -21.62 -0.80
C LYS A 42 -15.83 -22.88 -1.36
N ALA A 43 -15.08 -22.76 -2.45
CA ALA A 43 -14.44 -23.91 -3.10
C ALA A 43 -13.26 -24.45 -2.30
N TRP A 44 -12.53 -23.58 -1.59
CA TRP A 44 -11.29 -23.92 -0.90
C TRP A 44 -11.43 -24.11 0.61
N ASP A 45 -12.45 -23.51 1.26
CA ASP A 45 -12.69 -23.71 2.70
C ASP A 45 -13.39 -25.04 3.01
N LYS A 46 -12.75 -26.15 2.64
CA LYS A 46 -13.24 -27.51 2.91
C LYS A 46 -12.12 -28.55 2.90
N PRO A 47 -12.32 -29.73 3.52
CA PRO A 47 -11.37 -30.82 3.44
C PRO A 47 -11.16 -31.34 2.02
N GLY A 48 -10.01 -31.96 1.77
CA GLY A 48 -9.65 -32.62 0.51
C GLY A 48 -9.20 -31.68 -0.62
N VAL A 49 -9.07 -30.37 -0.34
CA VAL A 49 -8.59 -29.38 -1.32
C VAL A 49 -7.07 -29.27 -1.25
N ASN A 50 -6.40 -29.55 -2.37
CA ASN A 50 -4.94 -29.45 -2.49
C ASN A 50 -4.50 -28.09 -3.08
N ALA A 51 -5.07 -27.01 -2.57
CA ALA A 51 -4.78 -25.64 -2.96
C ALA A 51 -4.98 -24.72 -1.76
N CYS A 52 -4.01 -23.86 -1.46
CA CYS A 52 -4.12 -22.88 -0.39
C CYS A 52 -3.09 -21.75 -0.57
N VAL A 53 -3.60 -20.53 -0.74
CA VAL A 53 -2.82 -19.30 -0.86
C VAL A 53 -3.06 -18.39 0.34
N HIS A 54 -2.17 -17.43 0.56
CA HIS A 54 -2.26 -16.48 1.67
C HIS A 54 -3.30 -15.40 1.43
N ALA A 55 -3.48 -14.98 0.18
CA ALA A 55 -4.50 -14.00 -0.15
C ALA A 55 -5.07 -14.15 -1.57
N ILE A 56 -6.20 -13.49 -1.79
CA ILE A 56 -6.84 -13.34 -3.09
C ILE A 56 -7.01 -11.84 -3.36
N VAL A 57 -6.44 -11.35 -4.45
CA VAL A 57 -6.59 -9.99 -4.96
C VAL A 57 -7.79 -9.93 -5.90
N HIS A 58 -8.72 -9.02 -5.64
CA HIS A 58 -9.93 -8.80 -6.43
C HIS A 58 -10.28 -7.31 -6.49
N ARG A 59 -11.31 -6.93 -7.25
CA ARG A 59 -11.71 -5.50 -7.38
C ARG A 59 -12.11 -4.82 -6.06
N GLY A 60 -12.43 -5.60 -5.03
CA GLY A 60 -12.79 -5.07 -3.71
C GLY A 60 -11.59 -4.82 -2.79
N GLY A 61 -10.38 -5.24 -3.19
CA GLY A 61 -9.18 -5.21 -2.37
C GLY A 61 -8.54 -6.59 -2.27
N VAL A 62 -8.11 -6.94 -1.07
CA VAL A 62 -7.42 -8.21 -0.79
C VAL A 62 -8.22 -8.97 0.27
N THR A 63 -8.45 -10.25 0.05
CA THR A 63 -8.97 -11.17 1.08
C THR A 63 -7.84 -12.07 1.56
N GLU A 64 -7.43 -11.97 2.84
CA GLU A 64 -6.44 -12.86 3.45
C GLU A 64 -7.11 -14.20 3.80
N THR A 65 -6.60 -15.29 3.24
CA THR A 65 -7.17 -16.64 3.31
C THR A 65 -6.34 -17.63 4.15
N LEU A 66 -5.09 -17.28 4.44
CA LEU A 66 -4.19 -18.06 5.28
C LEU A 66 -3.23 -17.09 5.99
N PRO A 67 -2.96 -17.26 7.30
CA PRO A 67 -2.03 -16.37 7.99
C PRO A 67 -0.69 -16.27 7.27
N TRP A 68 -0.14 -15.07 7.14
CA TRP A 68 1.08 -14.80 6.37
C TRP A 68 2.30 -15.70 6.71
N ASN A 69 2.40 -16.21 7.95
CA ASN A 69 3.46 -17.12 8.39
C ASN A 69 3.08 -18.60 8.35
N TRP A 70 1.89 -18.97 7.84
CA TRP A 70 1.52 -20.35 7.59
C TRP A 70 2.11 -20.85 6.27
N ARG A 71 2.35 -22.14 6.19
CA ARG A 71 2.84 -22.81 4.99
C ARG A 71 1.68 -23.06 4.03
N GLY A 72 1.62 -22.33 2.92
CA GLY A 72 0.64 -22.54 1.86
C GLY A 72 0.88 -23.80 1.03
N TRP A 73 -0.13 -24.18 0.25
CA TRP A 73 -0.11 -25.27 -0.75
C TRP A 73 -0.41 -24.65 -2.12
N HIS A 74 0.51 -23.84 -2.64
CA HIS A 74 0.27 -23.00 -3.82
C HIS A 74 1.25 -23.33 -4.96
N ALA A 75 2.53 -23.55 -4.64
CA ALA A 75 3.59 -23.65 -5.65
C ALA A 75 3.75 -25.05 -6.24
N GLY A 76 3.18 -26.09 -5.62
CA GLY A 76 3.50 -27.48 -5.97
C GLY A 76 4.98 -27.87 -5.77
N GLY A 77 5.72 -27.13 -4.93
CA GLY A 77 7.18 -27.31 -4.76
C GLY A 77 7.75 -26.71 -3.47
N ALA A 78 9.07 -26.54 -3.44
CA ALA A 78 9.82 -26.04 -2.29
C ALA A 78 9.42 -24.62 -1.85
N ALA A 79 8.92 -23.79 -2.78
CA ALA A 79 8.43 -22.44 -2.48
C ALA A 79 7.31 -22.43 -1.43
N ASN A 80 6.50 -23.50 -1.31
CA ASN A 80 5.51 -23.63 -0.24
C ASN A 80 6.11 -23.43 1.17
N ASN A 81 7.39 -23.75 1.37
CA ASN A 81 8.07 -23.61 2.66
C ASN A 81 8.73 -22.24 2.90
N THR A 82 8.63 -21.31 1.94
CA THR A 82 9.41 -20.06 1.97
C THR A 82 8.66 -18.84 1.43
N HIS A 83 7.65 -19.00 0.58
CA HIS A 83 6.98 -17.89 -0.08
C HIS A 83 5.58 -17.64 0.51
N ILE A 84 5.23 -16.37 0.63
CA ILE A 84 3.84 -15.93 0.73
C ILE A 84 3.26 -15.92 -0.68
N SER A 85 2.01 -16.34 -0.86
CA SER A 85 1.38 -16.45 -2.16
C SER A 85 0.06 -15.74 -2.22
N PHE A 86 -0.27 -15.18 -3.38
CA PHE A 86 -1.61 -14.67 -3.62
C PHE A 86 -2.06 -14.87 -5.05
N GLU A 87 -3.37 -14.96 -5.22
CA GLU A 87 -4.05 -15.14 -6.49
C GLU A 87 -4.70 -13.85 -6.94
N ILE A 88 -4.42 -13.40 -8.16
CA ILE A 88 -5.13 -12.29 -8.78
C ILE A 88 -6.32 -12.86 -9.56
N LEU A 89 -7.54 -12.48 -9.19
CA LEU A 89 -8.74 -12.93 -9.90
C LEU A 89 -8.79 -12.37 -11.32
N GLU A 90 -9.06 -13.24 -12.29
CA GLU A 90 -9.22 -12.86 -13.68
C GLU A 90 -10.68 -12.43 -13.97
N PRO A 91 -10.92 -11.46 -14.88
CA PRO A 91 -12.27 -10.99 -15.18
C PRO A 91 -13.10 -12.06 -15.91
N ALA A 92 -14.42 -11.92 -15.89
CA ALA A 92 -15.28 -12.75 -16.72
C ALA A 92 -15.06 -12.51 -18.23
N GLY A 93 -15.55 -13.43 -19.07
CA GLY A 93 -15.63 -13.24 -20.52
C GLY A 93 -14.45 -13.77 -21.32
N HIS A 94 -13.64 -14.65 -20.74
CA HIS A 94 -12.66 -15.46 -21.48
C HIS A 94 -12.76 -16.94 -21.06
N THR A 95 -12.02 -17.80 -21.75
CA THR A 95 -11.88 -19.22 -21.42
C THR A 95 -10.42 -19.64 -21.59
N TYR A 96 -10.13 -20.92 -21.32
CA TYR A 96 -8.81 -21.49 -21.50
C TYR A 96 -8.86 -22.72 -22.39
N LYS A 97 -7.86 -22.86 -23.27
CA LYS A 97 -7.60 -24.09 -24.03
C LYS A 97 -6.10 -24.35 -24.05
N GLY A 98 -5.66 -25.42 -23.37
CA GLY A 98 -4.25 -25.79 -23.30
C GLY A 98 -3.36 -24.68 -22.69
N GLY A 99 -3.84 -24.01 -21.63
CA GLY A 99 -3.13 -22.90 -20.97
C GLY A 99 -3.21 -21.54 -21.69
N ALA A 100 -3.70 -21.50 -22.93
CA ALA A 100 -3.91 -20.24 -23.64
C ALA A 100 -5.23 -19.58 -23.21
N MET A 101 -5.15 -18.30 -22.82
CA MET A 101 -6.30 -17.45 -22.52
C MET A 101 -7.00 -17.01 -23.82
N ILE A 102 -8.17 -17.58 -24.10
CA ILE A 102 -8.94 -17.40 -25.34
C ILE A 102 -10.12 -16.44 -25.11
N GLY A 103 -10.34 -15.51 -26.06
CA GLY A 103 -11.47 -14.58 -26.03
C GLY A 103 -11.30 -13.38 -25.09
N TYR A 104 -10.13 -13.25 -24.46
CA TYR A 104 -9.83 -12.09 -23.62
C TYR A 104 -9.64 -10.82 -24.45
N ASP A 105 -10.42 -9.79 -24.14
CA ASP A 105 -10.31 -8.45 -24.72
C ASP A 105 -9.53 -7.50 -23.78
N PRO A 106 -8.31 -7.09 -24.12
CA PRO A 106 -7.51 -6.19 -23.28
C PRO A 106 -8.05 -4.76 -23.23
N VAL A 107 -8.72 -4.28 -24.28
CA VAL A 107 -9.28 -2.91 -24.31
C VAL A 107 -10.46 -2.84 -23.35
N LYS A 108 -11.39 -3.81 -23.46
CA LYS A 108 -12.56 -3.88 -22.57
C LYS A 108 -12.17 -4.07 -21.11
N ASN A 109 -11.14 -4.87 -20.84
CA ASN A 109 -10.74 -5.23 -19.47
C ASN A 109 -9.63 -4.34 -18.89
N LYS A 110 -9.20 -3.28 -19.58
CA LYS A 110 -8.11 -2.39 -19.13
C LYS A 110 -8.32 -1.87 -17.72
N ALA A 111 -9.51 -1.34 -17.41
CA ALA A 111 -9.80 -0.79 -16.09
C ALA A 111 -9.84 -1.87 -14.99
N TYR A 112 -10.36 -3.06 -15.30
CA TYR A 112 -10.35 -4.20 -14.37
C TYR A 112 -8.91 -4.59 -14.04
N PHE A 113 -8.11 -4.82 -15.08
CA PHE A 113 -6.73 -5.25 -14.94
C PHE A 113 -5.92 -4.22 -14.15
N GLN A 114 -6.01 -2.93 -14.50
CA GLN A 114 -5.30 -1.87 -13.80
C GLN A 114 -5.62 -1.89 -12.30
N GLN A 115 -6.89 -2.02 -11.94
CA GLN A 115 -7.31 -2.03 -10.54
C GLN A 115 -6.70 -3.20 -9.73
N VAL A 116 -6.76 -4.42 -10.27
CA VAL A 116 -6.21 -5.60 -9.57
C VAL A 116 -4.68 -5.65 -9.60
N TYR A 117 -4.06 -5.14 -10.68
CA TYR A 117 -2.61 -4.99 -10.78
C TYR A 117 -2.08 -3.99 -9.75
N ASP A 118 -2.70 -2.82 -9.64
CA ASP A 118 -2.31 -1.82 -8.65
C ASP A 118 -2.45 -2.39 -7.24
N THR A 119 -3.56 -3.08 -6.95
CA THR A 119 -3.77 -3.77 -5.67
C THR A 119 -2.69 -4.82 -5.39
N ALA A 120 -2.27 -5.60 -6.39
CA ALA A 120 -1.18 -6.56 -6.26
C ALA A 120 0.16 -5.86 -5.98
N VAL A 121 0.44 -4.72 -6.61
CA VAL A 121 1.62 -3.89 -6.31
C VAL A 121 1.57 -3.38 -4.86
N GLU A 122 0.42 -2.91 -4.37
CA GLU A 122 0.27 -2.46 -2.98
C GLU A 122 0.49 -3.60 -1.99
N LEU A 123 -0.05 -4.80 -2.30
CA LEU A 123 0.11 -5.99 -1.47
C LEU A 123 1.58 -6.44 -1.41
N CYS A 124 2.25 -6.49 -2.56
CA CYS A 124 3.67 -6.82 -2.62
C CYS A 124 4.52 -5.84 -1.81
N ALA A 125 4.28 -4.53 -1.94
CA ALA A 125 4.99 -3.52 -1.17
C ALA A 125 4.79 -3.71 0.35
N TYR A 126 3.52 -3.89 0.78
CA TYR A 126 3.20 -4.17 2.18
C TYR A 126 3.94 -5.39 2.72
N LEU A 127 3.99 -6.49 1.96
CA LEU A 127 4.67 -7.72 2.35
C LEU A 127 6.20 -7.56 2.35
N CYS A 128 6.76 -6.80 1.40
CA CYS A 128 8.17 -6.43 1.38
C CYS A 128 8.57 -5.66 2.64
N GLU A 129 7.82 -4.64 3.04
CA GLU A 129 8.09 -3.87 4.27
C GLU A 129 7.96 -4.76 5.51
N LYS A 130 6.86 -5.52 5.61
CA LYS A 130 6.55 -6.37 6.78
C LYS A 130 7.59 -7.44 7.05
N TYR A 131 8.18 -8.01 5.99
CA TYR A 131 9.11 -9.13 6.09
C TYR A 131 10.55 -8.80 5.69
N GLY A 132 10.83 -7.55 5.33
CA GLY A 132 12.15 -7.10 4.88
C GLY A 132 12.59 -7.79 3.58
N LEU A 133 11.67 -7.98 2.64
CA LEU A 133 11.94 -8.64 1.36
C LEU A 133 12.45 -7.63 0.32
N ASP A 134 13.36 -8.07 -0.53
CA ASP A 134 13.87 -7.28 -1.64
C ASP A 134 12.84 -7.28 -2.79
N PRO A 135 12.24 -6.12 -3.16
CA PRO A 135 11.20 -6.07 -4.17
C PRO A 135 11.70 -6.43 -5.59
N GLU A 136 13.01 -6.41 -5.83
CA GLU A 136 13.58 -6.77 -7.15
C GLU A 136 13.98 -8.24 -7.25
N ARG A 137 14.21 -8.91 -6.12
CA ARG A 137 14.71 -10.30 -6.10
C ARG A 137 13.69 -11.28 -5.56
N ASP A 138 12.95 -10.90 -4.54
CA ASP A 138 12.20 -11.83 -3.69
C ASP A 138 10.72 -11.95 -4.12
N ILE A 139 10.34 -11.34 -5.26
CA ILE A 139 9.01 -11.45 -5.86
C ILE A 139 9.13 -12.22 -7.18
N ILE A 140 8.48 -13.37 -7.26
CA ILE A 140 8.50 -14.25 -8.44
C ILE A 140 7.08 -14.66 -8.83
N ASP A 141 6.87 -15.02 -10.10
CA ASP A 141 5.66 -15.76 -10.50
C ASP A 141 5.89 -17.28 -10.48
N HIS A 142 4.86 -18.04 -10.86
CA HIS A 142 4.94 -19.51 -10.85
C HIS A 142 5.95 -20.02 -11.87
N ALA A 143 6.04 -19.37 -13.05
CA ALA A 143 6.96 -19.73 -14.11
C ALA A 143 8.43 -19.49 -13.74
N GLU A 144 8.74 -18.35 -13.13
CA GLU A 144 10.05 -18.03 -12.55
C GLU A 144 10.40 -19.02 -11.43
N GLY A 145 9.44 -19.33 -10.55
CA GLY A 145 9.59 -20.35 -9.51
C GLY A 145 9.93 -21.74 -10.08
N CYS A 146 9.31 -22.15 -11.19
CA CYS A 146 9.63 -23.40 -11.87
C CYS A 146 11.06 -23.39 -12.42
N LYS A 147 11.51 -22.30 -13.05
CA LYS A 147 12.88 -22.16 -13.56
C LYS A 147 13.93 -22.26 -12.45
N LEU A 148 13.59 -21.80 -11.24
CA LEU A 148 14.42 -21.91 -10.05
C LEU A 148 14.33 -23.28 -9.35
N GLY A 149 13.51 -24.21 -9.85
CA GLY A 149 13.30 -25.52 -9.22
C GLY A 149 12.46 -25.46 -7.93
N LEU A 150 11.71 -24.37 -7.71
CA LEU A 150 10.95 -24.10 -6.49
C LEU A 150 9.45 -24.40 -6.65
N ALA A 151 8.93 -24.47 -7.87
CA ALA A 151 7.52 -24.60 -8.17
C ALA A 151 7.24 -25.58 -9.33
N SER A 152 5.99 -26.03 -9.46
CA SER A 152 5.51 -26.78 -10.63
C SER A 152 5.46 -25.91 -11.89
N ASN A 153 5.33 -26.53 -13.06
CA ASN A 153 5.39 -25.83 -14.34
C ASN A 153 4.04 -25.19 -14.74
N HIS A 154 3.69 -24.06 -14.10
CA HIS A 154 2.55 -23.24 -14.49
C HIS A 154 3.02 -21.90 -15.09
N SER A 155 2.19 -21.27 -15.93
CA SER A 155 2.58 -20.09 -16.69
C SER A 155 2.09 -18.76 -16.12
N ASP A 156 1.31 -18.78 -15.04
CA ASP A 156 0.84 -17.57 -14.36
C ASP A 156 2.00 -16.76 -13.79
N VAL A 157 2.03 -15.43 -13.99
CA VAL A 157 1.00 -14.54 -14.61
C VAL A 157 1.24 -14.21 -16.09
N GLY A 158 2.22 -14.88 -16.71
CA GLY A 158 2.73 -14.59 -18.06
C GLY A 158 1.71 -14.75 -19.19
N GLN A 159 0.62 -15.50 -18.99
CA GLN A 159 -0.48 -15.58 -19.95
C GLN A 159 -1.35 -14.31 -20.00
N TRP A 160 -1.31 -13.48 -18.94
CA TRP A 160 -2.23 -12.36 -18.77
C TRP A 160 -1.55 -10.99 -18.79
N PHE A 161 -0.51 -10.78 -17.98
CA PHE A 161 0.14 -9.47 -17.84
C PHE A 161 0.61 -8.84 -19.17
N PRO A 162 1.22 -9.60 -20.11
CA PRO A 162 1.67 -9.03 -21.38
C PRO A 162 0.55 -8.44 -22.24
N LYS A 163 -0.71 -8.88 -22.06
CA LYS A 163 -1.86 -8.31 -22.77
C LYS A 163 -2.13 -6.85 -22.41
N HIS A 164 -1.55 -6.36 -21.31
CA HIS A 164 -1.61 -4.97 -20.84
C HIS A 164 -0.24 -4.28 -20.82
N GLY A 165 0.76 -4.85 -21.51
CA GLY A 165 2.12 -4.29 -21.52
C GLY A 165 2.83 -4.37 -20.16
N LYS A 166 2.42 -5.29 -19.29
CA LYS A 166 3.05 -5.57 -17.99
C LYS A 166 3.80 -6.90 -18.02
N SER A 167 4.70 -7.08 -17.07
CA SER A 167 5.46 -8.29 -16.79
C SER A 167 5.79 -8.38 -15.31
N MET A 168 6.44 -9.46 -14.88
CA MET A 168 6.98 -9.54 -13.53
C MET A 168 8.08 -8.49 -13.27
N ASP A 169 8.89 -8.14 -14.29
CA ASP A 169 9.86 -7.05 -14.17
C ASP A 169 9.18 -5.70 -13.95
N THR A 170 8.10 -5.41 -14.67
CA THR A 170 7.36 -4.16 -14.44
C THR A 170 6.67 -4.16 -13.07
N LEU A 171 6.16 -5.31 -12.60
CA LEU A 171 5.58 -5.44 -11.27
C LEU A 171 6.63 -5.12 -10.20
N ARG A 172 7.81 -5.74 -10.26
CA ARG A 172 8.92 -5.47 -9.35
C ARG A 172 9.35 -4.00 -9.37
N ALA A 173 9.43 -3.40 -10.56
CA ALA A 173 9.74 -1.98 -10.71
C ALA A 173 8.66 -1.08 -10.08
N ASP A 174 7.37 -1.39 -10.28
CA ASP A 174 6.24 -0.64 -9.73
C ASP A 174 6.20 -0.79 -8.19
N VAL A 175 6.50 -1.97 -7.64
CA VAL A 175 6.63 -2.21 -6.19
C VAL A 175 7.80 -1.41 -5.62
N LYS A 176 8.97 -1.44 -6.25
CA LYS A 176 10.13 -0.65 -5.85
C LYS A 176 9.83 0.85 -5.88
N ALA A 177 9.16 1.33 -6.92
CA ALA A 177 8.76 2.72 -7.04
C ALA A 177 7.80 3.12 -5.91
N ARG A 178 6.83 2.26 -5.59
CA ARG A 178 5.91 2.46 -4.47
C ARG A 178 6.64 2.53 -3.12
N LEU A 179 7.58 1.63 -2.86
CA LEU A 179 8.37 1.61 -1.61
C LEU A 179 9.27 2.84 -1.48
N LYS A 180 9.78 3.37 -2.59
CA LYS A 180 10.50 4.66 -2.61
C LYS A 180 9.57 5.87 -2.42
N GLY A 181 8.28 5.71 -2.68
CA GLY A 181 7.25 6.73 -2.58
C GLY A 181 6.42 6.69 -1.30
N GLY A 182 6.87 5.98 -0.24
CA GLY A 182 6.45 6.29 1.13
C GLY A 182 6.74 7.78 1.41
N GLU A 183 5.87 8.46 2.18
CA GLU A 183 5.71 9.93 2.26
C GLU A 183 6.90 10.73 1.69
N PRO A 184 6.68 11.63 0.71
CA PRO A 184 7.78 12.34 0.08
C PRO A 184 8.66 12.93 1.17
N GLU A 185 9.94 12.56 1.18
CA GLU A 185 10.96 13.28 1.93
C GLU A 185 10.92 14.71 1.38
N MET A 186 10.18 15.59 2.07
CA MET A 186 10.24 17.02 1.81
C MET A 186 11.69 17.41 2.02
N THR A 187 12.32 17.93 0.97
CA THR A 187 13.63 18.56 1.14
C THR A 187 13.52 19.65 2.21
N GLN A 188 14.61 19.91 2.92
CA GLN A 188 14.64 21.01 3.89
C GLN A 188 14.16 22.32 3.26
N GLU A 189 14.52 22.58 2.00
CA GLU A 189 14.07 23.75 1.24
C GLU A 189 12.55 23.78 1.05
N GLN A 190 11.92 22.66 0.67
CA GLN A 190 10.47 22.57 0.56
C GLN A 190 9.76 22.70 1.92
N PHE A 191 10.39 22.22 2.99
CA PHE A 191 9.91 22.43 4.36
C PHE A 191 9.97 23.89 4.76
N ASP A 192 11.09 24.55 4.49
CA ASP A 192 11.28 25.97 4.80
C ASP A 192 10.30 26.83 4.01
N ASP A 193 10.06 26.52 2.73
CA ASP A 193 9.07 27.21 1.90
C ASP A 193 7.63 27.03 2.41
N ALA A 194 7.24 25.78 2.70
CA ALA A 194 5.91 25.47 3.22
C ALA A 194 5.69 26.11 4.61
N PHE A 195 6.72 26.10 5.45
CA PHE A 195 6.72 26.71 6.77
C PHE A 195 6.61 28.24 6.66
N ALA A 196 7.38 28.88 5.76
CA ALA A 196 7.32 30.31 5.53
C ALA A 196 5.94 30.76 5.02
N VAL A 197 5.32 30.00 4.12
CA VAL A 197 3.95 30.26 3.66
C VAL A 197 2.95 30.15 4.82
N HIS A 198 3.08 29.13 5.66
CA HIS A 198 2.21 28.92 6.80
C HIS A 198 2.36 30.02 7.86
N GLU A 199 3.60 30.37 8.21
CA GLU A 199 3.94 31.41 9.19
C GLU A 199 3.44 32.78 8.72
N LYS A 200 3.61 33.10 7.44
CA LYS A 200 3.04 34.31 6.84
C LYS A 200 1.51 34.32 6.91
N GLY A 201 0.87 33.20 6.57
CA GLY A 201 -0.58 33.06 6.67
C GLY A 201 -1.13 33.18 8.09
N ILE A 202 -0.35 32.80 9.10
CA ILE A 202 -0.68 33.03 10.52
C ILE A 202 -0.49 34.52 10.87
N SER A 203 0.64 35.10 10.48
CA SER A 203 1.00 36.49 10.80
C SER A 203 0.00 37.48 10.21
N ASP A 204 -0.44 37.26 8.97
CA ASP A 204 -1.36 38.12 8.22
C ASP A 204 -2.84 37.94 8.62
N ARG A 205 -3.14 37.14 9.64
CA ARG A 205 -4.53 36.96 10.12
C ARG A 205 -5.13 38.29 10.55
N ALA A 206 -6.43 38.44 10.35
CA ALA A 206 -7.16 39.55 10.97
C ALA A 206 -7.14 39.39 12.50
N VAL A 207 -7.15 40.50 13.21
CA VAL A 207 -7.30 40.50 14.67
C VAL A 207 -8.60 39.79 15.04
N SER A 208 -8.49 38.75 15.86
CA SER A 208 -9.65 37.98 16.31
C SER A 208 -10.65 38.87 17.05
N GLU A 209 -11.95 38.58 16.91
CA GLU A 209 -13.00 39.43 17.49
C GLU A 209 -12.85 39.63 19.00
N TRP A 210 -12.51 38.57 19.72
CA TRP A 210 -12.31 38.59 21.17
C TRP A 210 -11.12 39.47 21.61
N ALA A 211 -10.11 39.66 20.74
CA ALA A 211 -8.90 40.41 21.04
C ALA A 211 -8.95 41.86 20.53
N ARG A 212 -9.97 42.22 19.74
CA ARG A 212 -10.02 43.46 18.95
C ARG A 212 -9.90 44.73 19.80
N GLU A 213 -10.61 44.77 20.93
CA GLU A 213 -10.58 45.93 21.82
C GLU A 213 -9.20 46.09 22.48
N ALA A 214 -8.64 45.00 23.01
CA ALA A 214 -7.32 45.01 23.64
C ALA A 214 -6.20 45.36 22.62
N TRP A 215 -6.30 44.82 21.41
CA TRP A 215 -5.37 45.11 20.31
C TRP A 215 -5.36 46.61 19.95
N ASN A 216 -6.53 47.22 19.78
CA ASN A 216 -6.63 48.64 19.47
C ASN A 216 -6.03 49.50 20.59
N LYS A 217 -6.33 49.19 21.86
CA LYS A 217 -5.73 49.90 23.00
C LYS A 217 -4.21 49.77 23.03
N ALA A 218 -3.68 48.57 22.78
CA ALA A 218 -2.24 48.33 22.76
C ALA A 218 -1.54 49.07 21.60
N LYS A 219 -2.18 49.12 20.42
CA LYS A 219 -1.70 49.91 19.28
C LYS A 219 -1.72 51.42 19.57
N ASP A 220 -2.83 51.94 20.08
CA ASP A 220 -3.00 53.38 20.35
C ASP A 220 -2.05 53.87 21.47
N ALA A 221 -1.71 52.99 22.41
CA ALA A 221 -0.71 53.25 23.46
C ALA A 221 0.75 53.09 22.98
N GLY A 222 0.99 52.73 21.71
CA GLY A 222 2.34 52.51 21.16
C GLY A 222 3.04 51.25 21.67
N VAL A 223 2.30 50.32 22.28
CA VAL A 223 2.81 49.03 22.77
C VAL A 223 3.01 48.06 21.60
N PHE A 224 2.11 48.09 20.62
CA PHE A 224 2.24 47.38 19.34
C PHE A 224 2.27 48.35 18.16
N ASP A 225 2.92 47.95 17.07
CA ASP A 225 2.99 48.74 15.82
C ASP A 225 1.74 48.59 14.94
N GLY A 226 0.81 47.72 15.32
CA GLY A 226 -0.43 47.48 14.61
C GLY A 226 -0.34 46.48 13.46
N THR A 227 0.79 45.77 13.32
CA THR A 227 1.02 44.79 12.26
C THR A 227 1.09 43.36 12.82
N ALA A 228 0.96 42.36 11.93
CA ALA A 228 1.16 40.94 12.20
C ALA A 228 0.51 40.37 13.48
N PRO A 229 -0.81 40.53 13.70
CA PRO A 229 -1.47 40.18 14.96
C PRO A 229 -1.49 38.69 15.29
N GLY A 230 -1.23 37.82 14.32
CA GLY A 230 -1.09 36.38 14.56
C GLY A 230 0.34 35.90 14.76
N ALA A 231 1.35 36.77 14.59
CA ALA A 231 2.75 36.37 14.68
C ALA A 231 3.13 35.92 16.11
N PRO A 232 4.03 34.94 16.26
CA PRO A 232 4.52 34.53 17.57
C PRO A 232 5.31 35.66 18.24
N LEU A 233 5.06 35.90 19.53
CA LEU A 233 5.80 36.88 20.31
C LEU A 233 7.14 36.28 20.77
N THR A 234 8.24 36.88 20.34
CA THR A 234 9.58 36.46 20.80
C THR A 234 9.81 36.90 22.25
N ARG A 235 10.76 36.23 22.93
CA ARG A 235 11.15 36.60 24.30
C ARG A 235 11.77 38.00 24.37
N GLU A 236 12.46 38.43 23.33
CA GLU A 236 13.04 39.78 23.23
C GLU A 236 11.95 40.84 23.11
N GLN A 237 10.97 40.63 22.22
CA GLN A 237 9.81 41.52 22.10
C GLN A 237 9.01 41.57 23.41
N ALA A 238 8.79 40.42 24.07
CA ALA A 238 8.13 40.37 25.36
C ALA A 238 8.88 41.15 26.43
N ALA A 239 10.21 41.00 26.52
CA ALA A 239 11.03 41.75 27.47
C ALA A 239 10.95 43.26 27.24
N LEU A 240 11.05 43.71 25.98
CA LEU A 240 10.92 45.12 25.62
C LEU A 240 9.53 45.68 25.99
N ILE A 241 8.46 44.91 25.76
CA ILE A 241 7.10 45.29 26.16
C ILE A 241 7.02 45.44 27.69
N LEU A 242 7.53 44.46 28.45
CA LEU A 242 7.53 44.50 29.92
C LEU A 242 8.35 45.68 30.47
N GLU A 243 9.48 46.02 29.84
CA GLU A 243 10.28 47.20 30.17
C GLU A 243 9.49 48.49 29.95
N ARG A 244 8.89 48.67 28.77
CA ARG A 244 8.08 49.86 28.44
C ARG A 244 6.87 50.04 29.37
N LEU A 245 6.34 48.94 29.90
CA LEU A 245 5.26 48.95 30.88
C LEU A 245 5.75 49.18 32.32
N GLY A 246 7.07 49.32 32.54
CA GLY A 246 7.67 49.53 33.86
C GLY A 246 7.62 48.30 34.76
N LEU A 247 7.44 47.10 34.20
CA LEU A 247 7.24 45.85 34.94
C LEU A 247 8.53 45.10 35.24
N LEU A 248 9.66 45.55 34.69
CA LEU A 248 10.99 44.97 34.94
C LEU A 248 11.79 45.72 36.02
N GLY A 249 11.19 46.74 36.65
CA GLY A 249 11.81 47.55 37.70
C GLY A 249 11.02 47.53 39.02
N LYS A 250 11.40 46.63 39.92
CA LYS A 250 11.37 46.82 41.38
C LYS A 250 12.73 46.46 41.94
#